data_AF-A0A2P5VJM1-F1
#
_entry.id   AF-A0A2P5VJM1-F1
#
_cell.length_a   1.000
_cell.length_b   1.000
_cell.length_c   1.000
_cell.angle_alpha   90.00
_cell.angle_beta   90.00
_cell.angle_gamma   90.00
#
_symmetry.space_group_name_H-M   'P 1'
#
loop_
_entity.id
_entity.type
_entity.pdbx_description
1 polymer ?
#
loop_
_entity_poly.entity_id
_entity_poly.type
_entity_poly.pdbx_seq_one_letter_code
_entity_poly.pdbx_strand_id
1 'polypeptide(L)'
;EGFRDSVEMGYEHRFDQYDVNIDKPRPLVPRFLRLPVVERCNARGDVLLKLDEESVRDLISILRENQIESVAIVLLHAYANPDHERRIRDILSAVLPDLWISLSSEVCPEIREYERMSTASANAYVQPLMASYLTDLDSKLRTEGAVCPLFLMTSGGGLTTVQTARAHPIRLMESGPAGGAILAGHIALECGLDKVLSYDMGGTTAKICLIDEGKPQTSRTFEVDRQYRFTKGSGLPLRIPVIEMVEIGAGGGSIAKIDNLNRIQVGPESAGSEPGPACYDQGGEDATVTDADVALGRIAPEGFAGGSMNLSPELSVGALERAIGQKLNLDGPLAAFAVSEMVEENMSNAARVHAVEQGKELAARTLIAFGGAAPLHACRMAEKLNMDRVIIPQGAGVGSAIGFLAAPVSYEVVRSRYTKLEEFEPAALSRMFAEMHIEAFDIVSAGAPGAELDERRIAYMRYIGQGHEIVVDVPVRDLKEADGAGLKAAFDKAYEDLFGRVIPSMQVEILTWALSISTVQPPTDLREEVARGPIAPTVGKQELFDADRTDFVAAPVYQRNDLDPGMTLDGPALIMEAQTTTVVTDHFTAMINGVGHIELRRKQGDSA
;
A
#
# COMPACT_ATOMS: atom_id res chain seq x y z
N GLU A 1 -24.13 23.69 10.55
CA GLU A 1 -23.68 24.45 11.76
C GLU A 1 -23.48 23.50 12.96
N GLY A 2 -22.65 23.82 13.97
CA GLY A 2 -22.61 23.09 15.25
C GLY A 2 -21.73 21.83 15.31
N PHE A 3 -21.11 21.43 14.20
CA PHE A 3 -20.26 20.23 14.09
C PHE A 3 -18.81 20.54 13.67
N ARG A 4 -18.36 21.80 13.76
CA ARG A 4 -17.02 22.21 13.30
C ARG A 4 -15.85 21.57 14.04
N ASP A 5 -16.11 21.05 15.24
CA ASP A 5 -15.10 20.46 16.12
C ASP A 5 -15.05 18.93 16.02
N SER A 6 -15.94 18.29 15.24
CA SER A 6 -16.01 16.83 15.09
C SER A 6 -14.72 16.20 14.57
N VAL A 7 -13.99 16.87 13.67
CA VAL A 7 -12.69 16.37 13.16
C VAL A 7 -11.57 16.39 14.21
N GLU A 8 -11.70 17.19 15.28
CA GLU A 8 -10.73 17.30 16.37
C GLU A 8 -11.10 16.45 17.58
N MET A 9 -12.39 16.29 17.85
CA MET A 9 -12.91 15.33 18.84
C MET A 9 -12.66 13.88 18.40
N GLY A 10 -12.86 13.61 17.09
CA GLY A 10 -12.84 12.27 16.52
C GLY A 10 -13.83 11.35 17.22
N TYR A 11 -13.42 10.10 17.45
CA TYR A 11 -14.21 9.13 18.23
C TYR A 11 -14.04 9.22 19.75
N GLU A 12 -13.31 10.23 20.26
CA GLU A 12 -12.86 10.37 21.66
C GLU A 12 -12.00 9.21 22.23
N HIS A 13 -11.92 8.07 21.52
CA HIS A 13 -11.07 6.91 21.79
C HIS A 13 -9.59 7.28 22.00
N ARG A 14 -8.90 6.49 22.83
CA ARG A 14 -7.45 6.51 22.96
C ARG A 14 -6.88 5.27 22.30
N PHE A 15 -6.05 5.47 21.28
CA PHE A 15 -5.38 4.36 20.58
C PHE A 15 -4.40 3.60 21.48
N ASP A 16 -3.82 4.28 22.47
CA ASP A 16 -3.19 3.67 23.65
C ASP A 16 -4.12 3.86 24.87
N GLN A 17 -4.58 2.77 25.46
CA GLN A 17 -5.51 2.82 26.61
C GLN A 17 -4.82 3.20 27.93
N TYR A 18 -3.51 3.02 28.02
CA TYR A 18 -2.71 3.23 29.22
C TYR A 18 -2.00 4.58 29.23
N ASP A 19 -1.69 5.15 28.07
CA ASP A 19 -1.18 6.52 27.98
C ASP A 19 -2.28 7.55 28.31
N VAL A 20 -2.15 8.19 29.46
CA VAL A 20 -3.05 9.26 29.92
C VAL A 20 -2.71 10.63 29.34
N ASN A 21 -1.51 10.80 28.78
CA ASN A 21 -1.01 12.03 28.17
C ASN A 21 -0.93 11.94 26.63
N ILE A 22 -1.62 10.94 26.05
CA ILE A 22 -1.64 10.58 24.64
C ILE A 22 -1.77 11.78 23.69
N ASP A 23 -0.78 11.97 22.82
CA ASP A 23 -0.82 12.97 21.77
C ASP A 23 -1.75 12.51 20.64
N LYS A 24 -2.87 13.23 20.44
CA LYS A 24 -3.82 12.97 19.35
C LYS A 24 -3.32 13.57 18.03
N PRO A 25 -3.57 12.91 16.87
CA PRO A 25 -3.24 13.47 15.56
C PRO A 25 -3.94 14.82 15.35
N ARG A 26 -3.20 15.80 14.86
CA ARG A 26 -3.71 17.17 14.65
C ARG A 26 -4.48 17.23 13.33
N PRO A 27 -5.73 17.72 13.30
CA PRO A 27 -6.46 17.85 12.04
C PRO A 27 -5.76 18.80 11.06
N LEU A 28 -5.70 18.43 9.78
CA LEU A 28 -5.06 19.20 8.70
C LEU A 28 -5.58 20.66 8.63
N VAL A 29 -6.87 20.86 8.88
CA VAL A 29 -7.50 22.18 8.87
C VAL A 29 -7.51 22.74 10.29
N PRO A 30 -6.86 23.89 10.57
CA PRO A 30 -6.88 24.50 11.89
C PRO A 30 -8.27 25.07 12.20
N ARG A 31 -8.64 25.06 13.48
CA ARG A 31 -10.03 25.33 13.92
C ARG A 31 -10.63 26.66 13.45
N PHE A 32 -9.82 27.72 13.28
CA PHE A 32 -10.29 29.02 12.81
C PHE A 32 -10.70 29.04 11.32
N LEU A 33 -10.27 28.03 10.54
CA LEU A 33 -10.67 27.81 9.14
C LEU A 33 -11.78 26.76 9.00
N ARG A 34 -12.32 26.23 10.11
CA ARG A 34 -13.47 25.30 10.10
C ARG A 34 -14.78 26.10 10.20
N LEU A 35 -15.20 26.62 9.05
CA LEU A 35 -16.28 27.59 8.93
C LEU A 35 -17.66 26.89 8.89
N PRO A 36 -18.58 27.15 9.84
CA PRO A 36 -19.91 26.57 9.82
C PRO A 36 -20.84 27.32 8.84
N VAL A 37 -21.62 26.56 8.09
CA VAL A 37 -22.77 27.02 7.29
C VAL A 37 -24.06 26.65 8.03
N VAL A 38 -25.22 27.28 7.77
CA VAL A 38 -26.50 26.93 8.44
C VAL A 38 -27.35 26.02 7.56
N GLU A 39 -27.34 24.71 7.86
CA GLU A 39 -28.13 23.68 7.16
C GLU A 39 -28.41 22.44 8.04
N ARG A 40 -29.30 21.54 7.58
CA ARG A 40 -29.43 20.17 8.10
C ARG A 40 -30.19 19.21 7.19
N CYS A 41 -29.63 18.01 7.00
CA CYS A 41 -30.37 16.82 6.53
C CYS A 41 -30.41 15.75 7.64
N ASN A 42 -31.36 14.82 7.56
CA ASN A 42 -31.41 13.62 8.41
C ASN A 42 -30.64 12.44 7.77
N ALA A 43 -30.55 11.31 8.47
CA ALA A 43 -29.85 10.11 7.98
C ALA A 43 -30.49 9.41 6.76
N ARG A 44 -31.71 9.81 6.35
CA ARG A 44 -32.38 9.37 5.12
C ARG A 44 -32.19 10.34 3.95
N GLY A 45 -31.54 11.48 4.18
CA GLY A 45 -31.38 12.56 3.19
C GLY A 45 -32.50 13.61 3.19
N ASP A 46 -33.52 13.49 4.07
CA ASP A 46 -34.59 14.49 4.15
C ASP A 46 -34.04 15.81 4.73
N VAL A 47 -34.37 16.93 4.09
CA VAL A 47 -33.97 18.27 4.56
C VAL A 47 -34.77 18.65 5.81
N LEU A 48 -34.08 18.80 6.95
CA LEU A 48 -34.64 19.28 8.21
C LEU A 48 -34.52 20.81 8.34
N LEU A 49 -33.42 21.37 7.84
CA LEU A 49 -33.16 22.79 7.77
C LEU A 49 -32.54 23.10 6.41
N LYS A 50 -33.20 23.94 5.62
CA LYS A 50 -32.70 24.36 4.31
C LYS A 50 -31.35 25.06 4.47
N LEU A 51 -30.49 24.92 3.47
CA LEU A 51 -29.28 25.72 3.35
C LEU A 51 -29.61 27.21 3.36
N ASP A 52 -29.05 27.95 4.31
CA ASP A 52 -28.99 29.40 4.28
C ASP A 52 -27.82 29.85 3.39
N GLU A 53 -28.13 30.37 2.20
CA GLU A 53 -27.13 30.89 1.28
C GLU A 53 -26.42 32.16 1.77
N GLU A 54 -27.03 32.93 2.69
CA GLU A 54 -26.40 34.13 3.25
C GLU A 54 -25.24 33.71 4.17
N SER A 55 -25.47 32.70 5.01
CA SER A 55 -24.40 32.07 5.82
C SER A 55 -23.22 31.51 5.02
N VAL A 56 -23.39 31.20 3.72
CA VAL A 56 -22.30 30.81 2.81
C VAL A 56 -21.56 32.05 2.29
N ARG A 57 -22.30 33.10 1.93
CA ARG A 57 -21.75 34.35 1.36
C ARG A 57 -20.90 35.11 2.36
N ASP A 58 -21.28 35.08 3.64
CA ASP A 58 -20.52 35.69 4.74
C ASP A 58 -19.12 35.08 4.93
N LEU A 59 -18.89 33.85 4.47
CA LEU A 59 -17.58 33.18 4.57
C LEU A 59 -16.59 33.67 3.49
N ILE A 60 -17.06 34.31 2.43
CA ILE A 60 -16.24 34.68 1.26
C ILE A 60 -15.16 35.72 1.62
N SER A 61 -15.43 36.62 2.57
CA SER A 61 -14.42 37.54 3.11
C SER A 61 -13.30 36.77 3.81
N ILE A 62 -13.65 35.84 4.70
CA ILE A 62 -12.70 35.00 5.46
C ILE A 62 -11.82 34.19 4.51
N LEU A 63 -12.40 33.57 3.47
CA LEU A 63 -11.65 32.81 2.46
C LEU A 63 -10.64 33.68 1.71
N ARG A 64 -11.00 34.92 1.36
CA ARG A 64 -10.11 35.87 0.68
C ARG A 64 -9.02 36.42 1.60
N GLU A 65 -9.38 36.81 2.82
CA GLU A 65 -8.44 37.37 3.81
C GLU A 65 -7.36 36.36 4.21
N ASN A 66 -7.70 35.07 4.26
CA ASN A 66 -6.76 33.99 4.58
C ASN A 66 -6.12 33.34 3.33
N GLN A 67 -6.34 33.90 2.13
CA GLN A 67 -5.77 33.42 0.86
C GLN A 67 -6.02 31.92 0.61
N ILE A 68 -7.24 31.45 0.88
CA ILE A 68 -7.59 30.03 0.78
C ILE A 68 -7.67 29.61 -0.69
N GLU A 69 -6.77 28.70 -1.09
CA GLU A 69 -6.70 28.14 -2.45
C GLU A 69 -7.61 26.92 -2.65
N SER A 70 -8.01 26.25 -1.56
CA SER A 70 -8.79 25.01 -1.60
C SER A 70 -9.71 24.85 -0.39
N VAL A 71 -10.92 24.32 -0.60
CA VAL A 71 -11.90 24.04 0.46
C VAL A 71 -12.47 22.62 0.35
N ALA A 72 -12.64 21.98 1.50
CA ALA A 72 -13.48 20.80 1.66
C ALA A 72 -14.86 21.22 2.17
N ILE A 73 -15.92 20.86 1.45
CA ILE A 73 -17.30 21.05 1.91
C ILE A 73 -17.78 19.72 2.48
N VAL A 74 -18.10 19.71 3.78
CA VAL A 74 -18.47 18.50 4.52
C VAL A 74 -19.71 18.74 5.38
N LEU A 75 -20.85 18.25 4.93
CA LEU A 75 -22.12 18.32 5.66
C LEU A 75 -22.49 16.96 6.26
N LEU A 76 -23.35 16.95 7.28
CA LEU A 76 -23.90 15.69 7.80
C LEU A 76 -24.87 15.08 6.78
N HIS A 77 -24.73 13.78 6.57
CA HIS A 77 -25.56 12.98 5.66
C HIS A 77 -25.53 13.42 4.18
N ALA A 78 -24.50 14.16 3.76
CA ALA A 78 -24.27 14.52 2.35
C ALA A 78 -24.14 13.29 1.42
N TYR A 79 -23.69 12.14 1.96
CA TYR A 79 -23.69 10.86 1.26
C TYR A 79 -25.10 10.36 0.87
N ALA A 80 -26.15 10.78 1.59
CA ALA A 80 -27.54 10.43 1.32
C ALA A 80 -28.27 11.54 0.54
N ASN A 81 -27.90 12.81 0.74
CA ASN A 81 -28.38 13.93 -0.05
C ASN A 81 -27.26 14.98 -0.27
N PRO A 82 -26.65 15.03 -1.47
CA PRO A 82 -25.53 15.93 -1.77
C PRO A 82 -25.95 17.35 -2.17
N ASP A 83 -27.24 17.67 -2.26
CA ASP A 83 -27.71 18.88 -2.95
C ASP A 83 -27.26 20.17 -2.26
N HIS A 84 -27.18 20.18 -0.92
CA HIS A 84 -26.62 21.32 -0.19
C HIS A 84 -25.11 21.48 -0.43
N GLU A 85 -24.33 20.40 -0.52
CA GLU A 85 -22.89 20.49 -0.82
C GLU A 85 -22.65 21.05 -2.22
N ARG A 86 -23.39 20.53 -3.21
CA ARG A 86 -23.39 21.03 -4.60
C ARG A 86 -23.78 22.51 -4.64
N ARG A 87 -24.83 22.91 -3.92
CA ARG A 87 -25.27 24.31 -3.90
C ARG A 87 -24.23 25.26 -3.29
N ILE A 88 -23.52 24.84 -2.24
CA ILE A 88 -22.42 25.63 -1.67
C ILE A 88 -21.28 25.78 -2.69
N ARG A 89 -20.86 24.70 -3.37
CA ARG A 89 -19.87 24.78 -4.46
C ARG A 89 -20.30 25.78 -5.53
N ASP A 90 -21.52 25.67 -6.03
CA ASP A 90 -22.01 26.53 -7.12
C ASP A 90 -22.04 28.03 -6.70
N ILE A 91 -22.29 28.34 -5.41
CA ILE A 91 -22.20 29.70 -4.86
C ILE A 91 -20.75 30.19 -4.78
N LEU A 92 -19.83 29.34 -4.29
CA LEU A 92 -18.42 29.69 -4.14
C LEU A 92 -17.71 29.85 -5.49
N SER A 93 -17.86 28.89 -6.42
CA SER A 93 -17.25 28.95 -7.76
C SER A 93 -17.71 30.15 -8.58
N ALA A 94 -18.92 30.67 -8.34
CA ALA A 94 -19.41 31.89 -8.99
C ALA A 94 -18.71 33.18 -8.53
N VAL A 95 -18.01 33.15 -7.38
CA VAL A 95 -17.40 34.33 -6.73
C VAL A 95 -15.88 34.17 -6.53
N LEU A 96 -15.39 32.93 -6.55
CA LEU A 96 -14.00 32.50 -6.41
C LEU A 96 -13.74 31.39 -7.46
N PRO A 97 -13.55 31.74 -8.75
CA PRO A 97 -13.47 30.75 -9.83
C PRO A 97 -12.21 29.89 -9.79
N ASP A 98 -11.13 30.40 -9.18
CA ASP A 98 -9.83 29.71 -9.05
C ASP A 98 -9.75 28.82 -7.79
N LEU A 99 -10.81 28.78 -6.98
CA LEU A 99 -10.87 28.00 -5.74
C LEU A 99 -11.07 26.51 -6.04
N TRP A 100 -10.18 25.65 -5.55
CA TRP A 100 -10.40 24.21 -5.57
C TRP A 100 -11.47 23.81 -4.56
N ILE A 101 -12.44 22.99 -4.97
CA ILE A 101 -13.57 22.58 -4.13
C ILE A 101 -13.70 21.07 -4.16
N SER A 102 -13.53 20.44 -2.99
CA SER A 102 -13.78 19.02 -2.76
C SER A 102 -15.10 18.83 -2.02
N LEU A 103 -16.08 18.15 -2.63
CA LEU A 103 -17.32 17.76 -1.95
C LEU A 103 -17.14 16.43 -1.21
N SER A 104 -17.57 16.35 0.04
CA SER A 104 -17.52 15.11 0.81
C SER A 104 -18.37 14.01 0.18
N SER A 105 -19.50 14.38 -0.45
CA SER A 105 -20.35 13.46 -1.21
C SER A 105 -19.77 12.97 -2.54
N GLU A 106 -18.63 13.53 -3.00
CA GLU A 106 -17.95 13.09 -4.24
C GLU A 106 -16.64 12.38 -3.90
N VAL A 107 -15.87 12.88 -2.92
CA VAL A 107 -14.60 12.28 -2.46
C VAL A 107 -14.85 11.00 -1.64
N CYS A 108 -15.79 11.03 -0.70
CA CYS A 108 -16.08 9.93 0.24
C CYS A 108 -17.59 9.86 0.54
N PRO A 109 -18.43 9.37 -0.40
CA PRO A 109 -19.89 9.20 -0.27
C PRO A 109 -20.31 8.10 0.72
N GLU A 110 -19.77 8.14 1.94
CA GLU A 110 -19.97 7.15 2.98
C GLU A 110 -20.43 7.77 4.32
N ILE A 111 -21.08 6.95 5.13
CA ILE A 111 -21.39 7.23 6.54
C ILE A 111 -20.09 7.33 7.37
N ARG A 112 -20.21 7.78 8.63
CA ARG A 112 -19.14 8.14 9.57
C ARG A 112 -18.50 9.49 9.22
N GLU A 113 -18.92 10.53 9.93
CA GLU A 113 -18.55 11.92 9.65
C GLU A 113 -17.08 12.24 9.96
N TYR A 114 -16.44 11.57 10.91
CA TYR A 114 -15.04 11.83 11.23
C TYR A 114 -14.12 11.45 10.06
N GLU A 115 -14.18 10.20 9.60
CA GLU A 115 -13.34 9.74 8.50
C GLU A 115 -13.74 10.40 7.17
N ARG A 116 -15.04 10.65 6.91
CA ARG A 116 -15.46 11.41 5.72
C ARG A 116 -14.90 12.84 5.73
N MET A 117 -14.95 13.53 6.88
CA MET A 117 -14.42 14.88 7.02
C MET A 117 -12.89 14.91 6.89
N SER A 118 -12.19 13.96 7.49
CA SER A 118 -10.75 13.77 7.36
C SER A 118 -10.35 13.51 5.90
N THR A 119 -11.03 12.59 5.20
CA THR A 119 -10.74 12.24 3.80
C THR A 119 -11.00 13.40 2.84
N ALA A 120 -12.14 14.09 2.97
CA ALA A 120 -12.44 15.26 2.15
C ALA A 120 -11.45 16.41 2.41
N SER A 121 -11.05 16.63 3.67
CA SER A 121 -10.03 17.62 4.03
C SER A 121 -8.67 17.27 3.45
N ALA A 122 -8.26 16.01 3.51
CA ALA A 122 -6.99 15.54 2.94
C ALA A 122 -6.96 15.67 1.42
N ASN A 123 -8.07 15.35 0.72
CA ASN A 123 -8.18 15.57 -0.72
C ASN A 123 -8.03 17.06 -1.07
N ALA A 124 -8.78 17.94 -0.39
CA ALA A 124 -8.69 19.38 -0.61
C ALA A 124 -7.27 19.92 -0.34
N TYR A 125 -6.60 19.42 0.71
CA TYR A 125 -5.25 19.84 1.10
C TYR A 125 -4.20 19.54 0.01
N VAL A 126 -4.23 18.35 -0.59
CA VAL A 126 -3.25 17.97 -1.63
C VAL A 126 -3.66 18.38 -3.06
N GLN A 127 -4.92 18.78 -3.26
CA GLN A 127 -5.49 19.01 -4.59
C GLN A 127 -4.77 20.09 -5.42
N PRO A 128 -4.48 21.30 -4.92
CA PRO A 128 -3.81 22.32 -5.73
C PRO A 128 -2.43 21.86 -6.26
N LEU A 129 -1.63 21.25 -5.36
CA LEU A 129 -0.29 20.75 -5.68
C LEU A 129 -0.32 19.65 -6.73
N MET A 130 -1.14 18.60 -6.50
CA MET A 130 -1.27 17.49 -7.43
C MET A 130 -1.92 17.89 -8.75
N ALA A 131 -2.90 18.80 -8.72
CA ALA A 131 -3.56 19.28 -9.91
C ALA A 131 -2.63 20.07 -10.83
N SER A 132 -1.72 20.87 -10.26
CA SER A 132 -0.68 21.58 -10.99
C SER A 132 0.35 20.60 -11.58
N TYR A 133 0.97 19.76 -10.74
CA TYR A 133 2.00 18.80 -11.15
C TYR A 133 1.55 17.88 -12.31
N LEU A 134 0.35 17.30 -12.21
CA LEU A 134 -0.18 16.40 -13.24
C LEU A 134 -0.53 17.13 -14.54
N THR A 135 -0.90 18.42 -14.48
CA THR A 135 -1.15 19.23 -15.69
C THR A 135 0.16 19.55 -16.41
N ASP A 136 1.20 19.92 -15.66
CA ASP A 136 2.53 20.17 -16.21
C ASP A 136 3.13 18.91 -16.83
N LEU A 137 2.94 17.75 -16.20
CA LEU A 137 3.42 16.46 -16.69
C LEU A 137 2.76 16.07 -18.03
N ASP A 138 1.42 16.08 -18.11
CA ASP A 138 0.69 15.79 -19.36
C ASP A 138 1.07 16.78 -20.48
N SER A 139 1.19 18.08 -20.14
CA SER A 139 1.57 19.13 -21.10
C SER A 139 2.99 18.94 -21.65
N LYS A 140 3.96 18.58 -20.79
CA LYS A 140 5.35 18.31 -21.19
C LYS A 140 5.43 17.05 -22.06
N LEU A 141 4.79 15.95 -21.66
CA LEU A 141 4.77 14.70 -22.43
C LEU A 141 4.20 14.91 -23.84
N ARG A 142 3.09 15.67 -23.98
CA ARG A 142 2.54 16.05 -25.29
C ARG A 142 3.49 16.90 -26.12
N THR A 143 4.24 17.80 -25.48
CA THR A 143 5.23 18.67 -26.15
C THR A 143 6.43 17.87 -26.66
N GLU A 144 6.88 16.86 -25.91
CA GLU A 144 7.88 15.88 -26.33
C GLU A 144 7.35 14.84 -27.35
N GLY A 145 6.10 14.97 -27.80
CA GLY A 145 5.51 14.16 -28.86
C GLY A 145 4.81 12.87 -28.41
N ALA A 146 4.56 12.69 -27.10
CA ALA A 146 3.76 11.56 -26.63
C ALA A 146 2.30 11.68 -27.10
N VAL A 147 1.82 10.63 -27.80
CA VAL A 147 0.45 10.55 -28.35
C VAL A 147 -0.46 9.57 -27.60
N CYS A 148 0.09 8.81 -26.65
CA CYS A 148 -0.68 7.90 -25.79
C CYS A 148 -1.38 8.64 -24.64
N PRO A 149 -2.45 8.07 -24.06
CA PRO A 149 -3.00 8.55 -22.79
C PRO A 149 -2.01 8.37 -21.64
N LEU A 150 -1.97 9.33 -20.72
CA LEU A 150 -1.26 9.19 -19.44
C LEU A 150 -2.23 8.58 -18.40
N PHE A 151 -1.79 7.51 -17.75
CA PHE A 151 -2.49 6.89 -16.62
C PHE A 151 -1.67 6.97 -15.33
N LEU A 152 -2.37 7.02 -14.21
CA LEU A 152 -1.80 7.01 -12.86
C LEU A 152 -2.28 5.77 -12.12
N MET A 153 -1.39 5.15 -11.35
CA MET A 153 -1.77 4.07 -10.43
C MET A 153 -2.56 4.65 -9.25
N THR A 154 -3.61 3.95 -8.83
CA THR A 154 -4.38 4.27 -7.62
C THR A 154 -3.96 3.38 -6.45
N SER A 155 -4.25 3.82 -5.22
CA SER A 155 -4.03 3.06 -4.00
C SER A 155 -4.69 1.67 -4.03
N GLY A 156 -5.79 1.52 -4.78
CA GLY A 156 -6.54 0.27 -4.94
C GLY A 156 -5.98 -0.70 -6.00
N GLY A 157 -4.84 -0.40 -6.63
CA GLY A 157 -4.20 -1.27 -7.63
C GLY A 157 -4.73 -1.14 -9.07
N GLY A 158 -5.59 -0.15 -9.33
CA GLY A 158 -6.13 0.15 -10.65
C GLY A 158 -5.52 1.40 -11.29
N LEU A 159 -5.46 1.43 -12.62
CA LEU A 159 -5.07 2.61 -13.39
C LEU A 159 -6.24 3.59 -13.57
N THR A 160 -5.97 4.89 -13.46
CA THR A 160 -6.95 5.98 -13.63
C THR A 160 -6.43 7.11 -14.52
N THR A 161 -7.34 7.92 -15.04
CA THR A 161 -7.01 9.07 -15.91
C THR A 161 -6.40 10.24 -15.13
N VAL A 162 -5.65 11.10 -15.82
CA VAL A 162 -5.15 12.38 -15.26
C VAL A 162 -6.30 13.22 -14.68
N GLN A 163 -7.45 13.28 -15.35
CA GLN A 163 -8.60 14.08 -14.93
C GLN A 163 -9.13 13.60 -13.57
N THR A 164 -9.35 12.30 -13.43
CA THR A 164 -9.79 11.67 -12.16
C THR A 164 -8.73 11.84 -11.07
N ALA A 165 -7.45 11.67 -11.41
CA ALA A 165 -6.31 11.87 -10.49
C ALA A 165 -6.20 13.31 -9.96
N ARG A 166 -6.58 14.33 -10.76
CA ARG A 166 -6.62 15.75 -10.34
C ARG A 166 -7.86 16.10 -9.49
N ALA A 167 -8.98 15.42 -9.72
CA ALA A 167 -10.20 15.59 -8.92
C ALA A 167 -10.11 14.88 -7.55
N HIS A 168 -9.54 13.68 -7.53
CA HIS A 168 -9.45 12.81 -6.35
C HIS A 168 -8.01 12.33 -6.06
N PRO A 169 -7.03 13.24 -5.91
CA PRO A 169 -5.62 12.87 -5.67
C PRO A 169 -5.40 12.05 -4.40
N ILE A 170 -6.34 12.09 -3.44
CA ILE A 170 -6.29 11.21 -2.26
C ILE A 170 -6.30 9.72 -2.62
N ARG A 171 -6.83 9.34 -3.81
CA ARG A 171 -6.80 7.96 -4.34
C ARG A 171 -5.43 7.56 -4.93
N LEU A 172 -4.39 8.41 -4.85
CA LEU A 172 -3.04 8.13 -5.32
C LEU A 172 -2.03 7.85 -4.17
N MET A 173 -2.47 7.91 -2.92
CA MET A 173 -1.62 7.60 -1.76
C MET A 173 -1.15 6.14 -1.79
N GLU A 174 0.12 5.85 -1.48
CA GLU A 174 0.71 4.51 -1.61
C GLU A 174 0.47 3.80 -2.97
N SER A 175 0.30 4.57 -4.05
CA SER A 175 0.09 4.03 -5.41
C SER A 175 1.29 3.26 -5.96
N GLY A 176 2.53 3.63 -5.59
CA GLY A 176 3.75 2.91 -5.99
C GLY A 176 3.74 1.44 -5.55
N PRO A 177 3.66 1.17 -4.23
CA PRO A 177 3.58 -0.18 -3.68
C PRO A 177 2.39 -1.01 -4.16
N ALA A 178 1.26 -0.37 -4.52
CA ALA A 178 0.12 -1.06 -5.10
C ALA A 178 0.52 -1.78 -6.42
N GLY A 179 1.38 -1.18 -7.25
CA GLY A 179 1.96 -1.84 -8.41
C GLY A 179 2.76 -3.10 -8.05
N GLY A 180 3.59 -3.03 -7.01
CA GLY A 180 4.33 -4.18 -6.50
C GLY A 180 3.44 -5.35 -6.07
N ALA A 181 2.34 -5.06 -5.37
CA ALA A 181 1.35 -6.07 -4.99
C ALA A 181 0.63 -6.69 -6.20
N ILE A 182 0.33 -5.90 -7.24
CA ILE A 182 -0.22 -6.42 -8.51
C ILE A 182 0.80 -7.33 -9.22
N LEU A 183 2.07 -6.95 -9.27
CA LEU A 183 3.15 -7.81 -9.80
C LEU A 183 3.20 -9.15 -9.05
N ALA A 184 3.24 -9.12 -7.72
CA ALA A 184 3.27 -10.35 -6.91
C ALA A 184 2.02 -11.21 -7.10
N GLY A 185 0.84 -10.61 -7.33
CA GLY A 185 -0.38 -11.31 -7.74
C GLY A 185 -0.25 -12.01 -9.09
N HIS A 186 0.29 -11.33 -10.10
CA HIS A 186 0.53 -11.93 -11.42
C HIS A 186 1.54 -13.08 -11.37
N ILE A 187 2.68 -12.88 -10.68
CA ILE A 187 3.69 -13.93 -10.47
C ILE A 187 3.08 -15.13 -9.75
N ALA A 188 2.19 -14.90 -8.79
CA ALA A 188 1.52 -15.99 -8.07
C ALA A 188 0.67 -16.84 -9.03
N LEU A 189 -0.11 -16.21 -9.92
CA LEU A 189 -0.87 -16.93 -10.95
C LEU A 189 0.07 -17.68 -11.92
N GLU A 190 1.06 -16.99 -12.48
CA GLU A 190 2.05 -17.55 -13.42
C GLU A 190 2.82 -18.75 -12.83
N CYS A 191 3.16 -18.69 -11.54
CA CYS A 191 3.91 -19.75 -10.86
C CYS A 191 3.04 -20.84 -10.21
N GLY A 192 1.71 -20.78 -10.32
CA GLY A 192 0.77 -21.72 -9.70
C GLY A 192 0.82 -21.69 -8.17
N LEU A 193 0.75 -20.48 -7.58
CA LEU A 193 0.88 -20.22 -6.15
C LEU A 193 -0.43 -19.67 -5.55
N ASP A 194 -1.09 -20.46 -4.72
CA ASP A 194 -2.35 -20.06 -4.09
C ASP A 194 -2.18 -19.00 -2.98
N LYS A 195 -1.04 -18.99 -2.28
CA LYS A 195 -0.81 -18.14 -1.10
C LYS A 195 0.61 -17.60 -1.09
N VAL A 196 0.76 -16.28 -1.17
CA VAL A 196 2.07 -15.62 -1.19
C VAL A 196 2.15 -14.47 -0.19
N LEU A 197 3.37 -14.09 0.15
CA LEU A 197 3.71 -12.85 0.85
C LEU A 197 4.53 -11.99 -0.10
N SER A 198 3.98 -10.85 -0.53
CA SER A 198 4.73 -9.83 -1.26
C SER A 198 5.64 -9.09 -0.29
N TYR A 199 6.91 -8.89 -0.66
CA TYR A 199 7.91 -8.15 0.10
C TYR A 199 8.68 -7.21 -0.84
N ASP A 200 8.32 -5.92 -0.78
CA ASP A 200 9.01 -4.83 -1.48
C ASP A 200 9.98 -4.16 -0.50
N MET A 201 11.24 -3.93 -0.88
CA MET A 201 12.18 -3.12 -0.09
C MET A 201 13.05 -2.26 -0.99
N GLY A 202 12.94 -0.94 -0.80
CA GLY A 202 13.73 0.08 -1.48
C GLY A 202 14.70 0.79 -0.53
N GLY A 203 15.13 1.98 -0.93
CA GLY A 203 16.10 2.79 -0.17
C GLY A 203 15.56 3.42 1.12
N THR A 204 14.24 3.51 1.32
CA THR A 204 13.66 4.27 2.46
C THR A 204 12.79 3.39 3.36
N THR A 205 12.03 2.48 2.76
CA THR A 205 10.98 1.70 3.42
C THR A 205 10.83 0.32 2.78
N ALA A 206 10.17 -0.57 3.51
CA ALA A 206 9.73 -1.88 3.05
C ALA A 206 8.20 -1.97 3.14
N LYS A 207 7.58 -2.73 2.24
CA LYS A 207 6.13 -2.97 2.22
C LYS A 207 5.87 -4.47 2.15
N ILE A 208 4.89 -4.92 2.94
CA ILE A 208 4.48 -6.33 3.00
C ILE A 208 2.99 -6.45 2.72
N CYS A 209 2.60 -7.28 1.77
CA CYS A 209 1.20 -7.52 1.40
C CYS A 209 0.89 -9.03 1.35
N LEU A 210 -0.27 -9.41 1.90
CA LEU A 210 -0.79 -10.78 1.89
C LEU A 210 -1.71 -10.98 0.67
N ILE A 211 -1.35 -11.94 -0.17
CA ILE A 211 -2.01 -12.21 -1.46
C ILE A 211 -2.46 -13.67 -1.46
N ASP A 212 -3.72 -13.91 -1.82
CA ASP A 212 -4.30 -15.25 -1.97
C ASP A 212 -5.00 -15.35 -3.33
N GLU A 213 -4.89 -16.49 -4.01
CA GLU A 213 -5.48 -16.76 -5.34
C GLU A 213 -5.14 -15.67 -6.39
N GLY A 214 -3.89 -15.17 -6.35
CA GLY A 214 -3.42 -14.06 -7.19
C GLY A 214 -3.97 -12.67 -6.85
N LYS A 215 -4.81 -12.55 -5.80
CA LYS A 215 -5.52 -11.31 -5.44
C LYS A 215 -4.93 -10.71 -4.15
N PRO A 216 -4.38 -9.49 -4.20
CA PRO A 216 -4.04 -8.74 -2.99
C PRO A 216 -5.29 -8.50 -2.14
N GLN A 217 -5.13 -8.53 -0.82
CA GLN A 217 -6.18 -8.03 0.08
C GLN A 217 -6.41 -6.53 -0.17
N THR A 218 -7.65 -6.09 -0.01
CA THR A 218 -8.02 -4.68 -0.08
C THR A 218 -8.72 -4.23 1.19
N SER A 219 -8.60 -2.93 1.48
CA SER A 219 -9.20 -2.27 2.63
C SER A 219 -9.85 -0.96 2.19
N ARG A 220 -10.75 -0.45 3.04
CA ARG A 220 -11.37 0.88 2.91
C ARG A 220 -10.84 1.89 3.93
N THR A 221 -9.98 1.47 4.85
CA THR A 221 -9.53 2.30 5.97
C THR A 221 -8.02 2.36 5.94
N PHE A 222 -7.51 3.57 5.74
CA PHE A 222 -6.09 3.87 5.77
C PHE A 222 -5.81 4.97 6.81
N GLU A 223 -4.56 5.10 7.26
CA GLU A 223 -4.17 6.10 8.26
C GLU A 223 -2.89 6.79 7.83
N VAL A 224 -2.87 8.11 7.91
CA VAL A 224 -1.71 8.96 7.59
C VAL A 224 -1.28 9.76 8.82
N ASP A 225 -0.02 10.22 8.83
CA ASP A 225 0.52 11.04 9.95
C ASP A 225 0.32 10.38 11.34
N ARG A 226 0.65 9.08 11.42
CA ARG A 226 0.57 8.30 12.67
C ARG A 226 1.53 8.87 13.72
N GLN A 227 0.97 9.38 14.82
CA GLN A 227 1.77 9.92 15.93
C GLN A 227 2.59 8.82 16.63
N TYR A 228 2.10 7.57 16.67
CA TYR A 228 2.77 6.44 17.32
C TYR A 228 3.01 5.32 16.29
N ARG A 229 4.29 4.95 16.09
CA ARG A 229 4.71 3.92 15.12
C ARG A 229 3.96 2.60 15.36
N PHE A 230 3.42 2.00 14.30
CA PHE A 230 2.67 0.73 14.33
C PHE A 230 1.44 0.70 15.28
N THR A 231 0.99 1.85 15.79
CA THR A 231 -0.20 1.95 16.64
C THR A 231 -1.40 2.45 15.82
N LYS A 232 -2.31 1.53 15.51
CA LYS A 232 -3.57 1.81 14.79
C LYS A 232 -4.43 2.82 15.57
N GLY A 233 -5.01 3.78 14.87
CA GLY A 233 -5.79 4.88 15.44
C GLY A 233 -4.97 6.09 15.91
N SER A 234 -3.63 6.06 15.75
CA SER A 234 -2.75 7.21 16.07
C SER A 234 -2.58 8.20 14.91
N GLY A 235 -3.08 7.88 13.72
CA GLY A 235 -3.05 8.74 12.53
C GLY A 235 -4.40 9.33 12.18
N LEU A 236 -4.41 10.23 11.21
CA LEU A 236 -5.61 10.75 10.57
C LEU A 236 -6.24 9.64 9.69
N PRO A 237 -7.52 9.28 9.89
CA PRO A 237 -8.15 8.23 9.11
C PRO A 237 -8.56 8.73 7.72
N LEU A 238 -8.35 7.90 6.71
CA LEU A 238 -8.80 8.10 5.34
C LEU A 238 -9.68 6.93 4.90
N ARG A 239 -10.79 7.24 4.23
CA ARG A 239 -11.70 6.27 3.61
C ARG A 239 -11.54 6.30 2.10
N ILE A 240 -10.59 5.50 1.63
CA ILE A 240 -10.26 5.31 0.22
C ILE A 240 -10.06 3.82 -0.05
N PRO A 241 -10.28 3.34 -1.29
CA PRO A 241 -9.96 1.96 -1.65
C PRO A 241 -8.44 1.80 -1.70
N VAL A 242 -7.88 0.91 -0.89
CA VAL A 242 -6.44 0.64 -0.84
C VAL A 242 -6.18 -0.86 -0.95
N ILE A 243 -5.03 -1.24 -1.51
CA ILE A 243 -4.44 -2.55 -1.24
C ILE A 243 -3.98 -2.56 0.23
N GLU A 244 -4.42 -3.57 0.97
CA GLU A 244 -4.07 -3.76 2.37
C GLU A 244 -2.62 -4.27 2.45
N MET A 245 -1.76 -3.47 3.07
CA MET A 245 -0.34 -3.75 3.23
C MET A 245 0.20 -3.06 4.48
N VAL A 246 1.28 -3.60 5.04
CA VAL A 246 2.03 -2.95 6.11
C VAL A 246 3.29 -2.31 5.56
N GLU A 247 3.37 -0.99 5.71
CA GLU A 247 4.61 -0.25 5.55
C GLU A 247 5.47 -0.35 6.80
N ILE A 248 6.76 -0.58 6.59
CA ILE A 248 7.80 -0.63 7.60
C ILE A 248 8.77 0.51 7.27
N GLY A 249 8.97 1.40 8.24
CA GLY A 249 9.94 2.51 8.16
C GLY A 249 11.40 2.04 8.26
N ALA A 250 11.77 1.11 7.38
CA ALA A 250 13.06 0.46 7.26
C ALA A 250 13.33 0.09 5.79
N GLY A 251 14.41 0.62 5.21
CA GLY A 251 14.91 0.35 3.86
C GLY A 251 16.44 0.45 3.85
N GLY A 252 17.08 0.35 2.68
CA GLY A 252 18.54 0.38 2.56
C GLY A 252 19.21 1.60 3.21
N GLY A 253 18.71 2.80 2.92
CA GLY A 253 19.17 4.05 3.51
C GLY A 253 18.64 4.33 4.92
N SER A 254 18.01 3.40 5.63
CA SER A 254 17.56 3.64 7.01
C SER A 254 18.73 3.68 7.99
N ILE A 255 18.76 4.73 8.81
CA ILE A 255 19.88 5.04 9.69
C ILE A 255 19.85 4.11 10.91
N ALA A 256 21.01 3.53 11.22
CA ALA A 256 21.28 2.72 12.38
C ALA A 256 21.93 3.55 13.50
N LYS A 257 21.31 3.53 14.68
CA LYS A 257 21.80 4.21 15.89
C LYS A 257 21.63 3.34 17.12
N ILE A 258 22.19 3.79 18.23
CA ILE A 258 22.01 3.16 19.55
C ILE A 258 21.13 4.07 20.41
N ASP A 259 20.09 3.49 21.00
CA ASP A 259 19.17 4.18 21.88
C ASP A 259 19.74 4.37 23.31
N ASN A 260 19.01 5.12 24.14
CA ASN A 260 19.38 5.38 25.53
C ASN A 260 19.41 4.12 26.43
N LEU A 261 19.03 2.95 25.91
CA LEU A 261 19.04 1.65 26.59
C LEU A 261 20.12 0.71 26.01
N ASN A 262 21.06 1.23 25.22
CA ASN A 262 22.12 0.50 24.53
C ASN A 262 21.61 -0.56 23.53
N ARG A 263 20.43 -0.35 22.93
CA ARG A 263 19.89 -1.22 21.87
C ARG A 263 20.12 -0.60 20.51
N ILE A 264 20.42 -1.43 19.52
CA ILE A 264 20.49 -1.02 18.11
C ILE A 264 19.06 -0.71 17.64
N GLN A 265 18.89 0.44 17.00
CA GLN A 265 17.66 0.89 16.38
C GLN A 265 17.95 1.26 14.93
N VAL A 266 17.18 0.71 13.99
CA VAL A 266 17.25 1.02 12.56
C VAL A 266 15.96 1.74 12.16
N GLY A 267 16.11 2.93 11.54
CA GLY A 267 14.99 3.80 11.17
C GLY A 267 14.33 4.53 12.36
N PRO A 268 13.40 5.49 12.11
CA PRO A 268 12.72 5.72 10.85
C PRO A 268 13.50 6.63 9.90
N GLU A 269 14.43 7.40 10.48
CA GLU A 269 15.26 8.34 9.75
C GLU A 269 16.01 7.60 8.65
N SER A 270 16.03 8.20 7.47
CA SER A 270 16.69 7.66 6.29
C SER A 270 17.60 8.73 5.70
N ALA A 271 18.77 8.32 5.25
CA ALA A 271 19.71 9.17 4.52
C ALA A 271 19.24 9.49 3.09
N GLY A 272 18.13 8.87 2.63
CA GLY A 272 17.58 9.05 1.30
C GLY A 272 18.56 8.61 0.20
N SER A 273 18.54 9.32 -0.93
CA SER A 273 19.55 9.21 -1.99
C SER A 273 20.62 10.29 -1.91
N GLU A 274 20.31 11.45 -1.33
CA GLU A 274 21.20 12.61 -1.19
C GLU A 274 21.06 13.14 0.26
N PRO A 275 22.13 13.15 1.08
CA PRO A 275 23.49 12.70 0.77
C PRO A 275 23.64 11.16 0.71
N GLY A 276 22.60 10.40 1.08
CA GLY A 276 22.59 8.94 0.99
C GLY A 276 23.45 8.22 2.05
N PRO A 277 23.50 6.87 1.99
CA PRO A 277 24.45 6.04 2.73
C PRO A 277 25.89 6.55 2.68
N ALA A 278 26.68 6.31 3.73
CA ALA A 278 28.08 6.74 3.76
C ALA A 278 28.90 6.11 2.62
N CYS A 279 28.55 4.87 2.23
CA CYS A 279 29.14 4.15 1.11
C CYS A 279 28.96 4.82 -0.26
N TYR A 280 28.07 5.81 -0.41
CA TYR A 280 27.85 6.53 -1.68
C TYR A 280 28.91 7.61 -1.96
N ASP A 281 29.74 7.98 -0.97
CA ASP A 281 30.77 9.04 -1.06
C ASP A 281 30.21 10.41 -1.53
N GLN A 282 28.97 10.73 -1.11
CA GLN A 282 28.27 11.98 -1.41
C GLN A 282 28.12 12.90 -0.18
N GLY A 283 28.90 12.65 0.88
CA GLY A 283 28.87 13.40 2.13
C GLY A 283 27.93 12.84 3.21
N GLY A 284 27.40 11.63 3.02
CA GLY A 284 26.72 10.88 4.09
C GLY A 284 27.72 10.40 5.14
N GLU A 285 27.42 10.58 6.43
CA GLU A 285 28.28 10.15 7.55
C GLU A 285 27.61 9.14 8.50
N ASP A 286 26.29 9.02 8.43
CA ASP A 286 25.47 8.12 9.23
C ASP A 286 25.58 6.68 8.71
N ALA A 287 25.57 5.70 9.64
CA ALA A 287 25.54 4.30 9.28
C ALA A 287 24.12 3.89 8.83
N THR A 288 24.00 3.24 7.67
CA THR A 288 22.72 2.75 7.13
C THR A 288 22.71 1.22 6.93
N VAL A 289 21.57 0.68 6.49
CA VAL A 289 21.46 -0.74 6.12
C VAL A 289 22.29 -1.04 4.86
N THR A 290 22.32 -0.14 3.87
CA THR A 290 23.17 -0.27 2.68
C THR A 290 24.66 -0.31 3.05
N ASP A 291 25.10 0.51 4.02
CA ASP A 291 26.48 0.44 4.53
C ASP A 291 26.77 -0.94 5.16
N ALA A 292 25.81 -1.52 5.87
CA ALA A 292 25.92 -2.87 6.42
C ALA A 292 25.95 -3.93 5.30
N ASP A 293 25.10 -3.84 4.28
CA ASP A 293 25.08 -4.79 3.16
C ASP A 293 26.37 -4.72 2.32
N VAL A 294 26.99 -3.54 2.16
CA VAL A 294 28.33 -3.40 1.56
C VAL A 294 29.40 -4.02 2.46
N ALA A 295 29.41 -3.70 3.76
CA ALA A 295 30.40 -4.22 4.71
C ALA A 295 30.31 -5.74 4.93
N LEU A 296 29.13 -6.34 4.75
CA LEU A 296 28.89 -7.79 4.78
C LEU A 296 29.17 -8.47 3.43
N GLY A 297 29.53 -7.71 2.38
CA GLY A 297 29.78 -8.26 1.05
C GLY A 297 28.54 -8.78 0.33
N ARG A 298 27.34 -8.30 0.68
CA ARG A 298 26.08 -8.60 -0.03
C ARG A 298 25.93 -7.75 -1.30
N ILE A 299 26.51 -6.54 -1.29
CA ILE A 299 26.58 -5.63 -2.45
C ILE A 299 28.05 -5.54 -2.90
N ALA A 300 28.31 -5.76 -4.18
CA ALA A 300 29.63 -5.51 -4.77
C ALA A 300 29.90 -3.99 -4.86
N PRO A 301 31.08 -3.49 -4.45
CA PRO A 301 31.36 -2.05 -4.45
C PRO A 301 31.62 -1.50 -5.86
N GLU A 302 32.18 -2.29 -6.77
CA GLU A 302 32.31 -1.90 -8.19
C GLU A 302 31.00 -2.12 -8.95
N GLY A 303 30.66 -1.17 -9.84
CA GLY A 303 29.58 -1.39 -10.80
C GLY A 303 28.16 -1.22 -10.25
N PHE A 304 28.00 -0.63 -9.06
CA PHE A 304 26.69 -0.40 -8.45
C PHE A 304 25.76 0.44 -9.35
N ALA A 305 24.45 0.16 -9.26
CA ALA A 305 23.41 0.77 -10.09
C ALA A 305 23.79 0.78 -11.60
N GLY A 306 24.17 -0.38 -12.13
CA GLY A 306 24.58 -0.56 -13.53
C GLY A 306 25.90 0.11 -13.92
N GLY A 307 26.78 0.39 -12.96
CA GLY A 307 28.05 1.09 -13.17
C GLY A 307 27.91 2.61 -13.24
N SER A 308 26.78 3.17 -12.79
CA SER A 308 26.61 4.62 -12.66
C SER A 308 27.37 5.20 -11.46
N MET A 309 27.69 4.39 -10.45
CA MET A 309 28.52 4.76 -9.31
C MET A 309 29.33 3.56 -8.79
N ASN A 310 30.39 3.85 -8.04
CA ASN A 310 31.10 2.87 -7.22
C ASN A 310 30.87 3.22 -5.74
N LEU A 311 30.92 2.23 -4.87
CA LEU A 311 30.75 2.40 -3.43
C LEU A 311 32.10 2.37 -2.70
N SER A 312 32.19 3.01 -1.54
CA SER A 312 33.35 2.85 -0.63
C SER A 312 33.01 1.93 0.56
N PRO A 313 33.59 0.71 0.60
CA PRO A 313 33.54 -0.15 1.78
C PRO A 313 34.17 0.51 3.02
N GLU A 314 35.20 1.34 2.84
CA GLU A 314 35.92 2.01 3.93
C GLU A 314 35.04 3.03 4.65
N LEU A 315 34.25 3.83 3.91
CA LEU A 315 33.26 4.73 4.49
C LEU A 315 32.14 3.97 5.20
N SER A 316 31.70 2.85 4.62
CA SER A 316 30.70 1.94 5.21
C SER A 316 31.14 1.43 6.59
N VAL A 317 32.31 0.80 6.64
CA VAL A 317 32.91 0.26 7.88
C VAL A 317 33.15 1.38 8.89
N GLY A 318 33.72 2.51 8.45
CA GLY A 318 33.96 3.66 9.32
C GLY A 318 32.69 4.24 9.94
N ALA A 319 31.57 4.27 9.22
CA ALA A 319 30.28 4.71 9.74
C ALA A 319 29.73 3.72 10.79
N LEU A 320 29.74 2.42 10.47
CA LEU A 320 29.26 1.36 11.36
C LEU A 320 30.07 1.25 12.66
N GLU A 321 31.40 1.39 12.57
CA GLU A 321 32.28 1.43 13.75
C GLU A 321 31.96 2.63 14.66
N ARG A 322 31.78 3.84 14.12
CA ARG A 322 31.42 5.04 14.91
C ARG A 322 30.02 4.94 15.52
N ALA A 323 29.05 4.48 14.73
CA ALA A 323 27.65 4.48 15.12
C ALA A 323 27.33 3.38 16.14
N ILE A 324 27.87 2.18 15.91
CA ILE A 324 27.52 0.93 16.60
C ILE A 324 28.75 0.31 17.29
N GLY A 325 29.81 0.01 16.54
CA GLY A 325 30.94 -0.82 17.00
C GLY A 325 31.62 -0.31 18.26
N GLN A 326 32.04 0.96 18.27
CA GLN A 326 32.72 1.61 19.40
C GLN A 326 31.85 1.72 20.66
N LYS A 327 30.51 1.72 20.53
CA LYS A 327 29.58 1.87 21.66
C LYS A 327 29.19 0.53 22.28
N LEU A 328 29.17 -0.55 21.50
CA LEU A 328 28.86 -1.91 21.97
C LEU A 328 30.09 -2.82 22.11
N ASN A 329 31.28 -2.32 21.78
CA ASN A 329 32.52 -3.09 21.72
C ASN A 329 32.41 -4.29 20.75
N LEU A 330 31.90 -4.01 19.55
CA LEU A 330 31.87 -4.92 18.40
C LEU A 330 32.89 -4.47 17.35
N ASP A 331 33.44 -5.41 16.57
CA ASP A 331 34.21 -5.08 15.37
C ASP A 331 33.29 -4.65 14.21
N GLY A 332 33.89 -4.15 13.12
CA GLY A 332 33.16 -3.66 11.94
C GLY A 332 32.19 -4.68 11.35
N PRO A 333 32.60 -5.93 11.04
CA PRO A 333 31.72 -6.97 10.52
C PRO A 333 30.57 -7.34 11.46
N LEU A 334 30.81 -7.48 12.77
CA LEU A 334 29.75 -7.77 13.74
C LEU A 334 28.80 -6.57 13.92
N ALA A 335 29.30 -5.34 13.84
CA ALA A 335 28.46 -4.14 13.83
C ALA A 335 27.55 -4.11 12.58
N ALA A 336 28.09 -4.43 11.40
CA ALA A 336 27.32 -4.56 10.17
C ALA A 336 26.25 -5.66 10.27
N PHE A 337 26.63 -6.85 10.74
CA PHE A 337 25.74 -7.98 10.93
C PHE A 337 24.60 -7.65 11.90
N ALA A 338 24.91 -6.98 13.00
CA ALA A 338 23.91 -6.59 14.00
C ALA A 338 22.91 -5.53 13.47
N VAL A 339 23.33 -4.62 12.57
CA VAL A 339 22.39 -3.71 11.87
C VAL A 339 21.48 -4.49 10.94
N SER A 340 22.02 -5.44 10.18
CA SER A 340 21.26 -6.26 9.24
C SER A 340 20.25 -7.18 9.93
N GLU A 341 20.67 -7.91 10.97
CA GLU A 341 19.76 -8.74 11.77
C GLU A 341 18.63 -7.92 12.42
N MET A 342 18.91 -6.70 12.88
CA MET A 342 17.90 -5.83 13.47
C MET A 342 16.89 -5.32 12.43
N VAL A 343 17.31 -5.02 11.20
CA VAL A 343 16.36 -4.60 10.15
C VAL A 343 15.49 -5.77 9.71
N GLU A 344 16.08 -6.95 9.53
CA GLU A 344 15.41 -8.19 9.15
C GLU A 344 14.44 -8.67 10.24
N GLU A 345 14.78 -8.53 11.52
CA GLU A 345 13.88 -8.86 12.63
C GLU A 345 12.71 -7.86 12.74
N ASN A 346 12.95 -6.56 12.54
CA ASN A 346 11.88 -5.55 12.51
C ASN A 346 10.88 -5.84 11.39
N MET A 347 11.37 -6.17 10.18
CA MET A 347 10.53 -6.53 9.03
C MET A 347 9.77 -7.84 9.26
N SER A 348 10.44 -8.86 9.79
CA SER A 348 9.82 -10.15 10.14
C SER A 348 8.74 -10.00 11.20
N ASN A 349 8.97 -9.15 12.21
CA ASN A 349 7.98 -8.88 13.26
C ASN A 349 6.74 -8.18 12.71
N ALA A 350 6.91 -7.18 11.84
CA ALA A 350 5.79 -6.51 11.17
C ALA A 350 4.97 -7.48 10.31
N ALA A 351 5.63 -8.40 9.58
CA ALA A 351 4.94 -9.45 8.83
C ALA A 351 4.09 -10.35 9.75
N ARG A 352 4.65 -10.79 10.89
CA ARG A 352 3.94 -11.64 11.87
C ARG A 352 2.74 -10.93 12.48
N VAL A 353 2.87 -9.66 12.87
CA VAL A 353 1.76 -8.86 13.39
C VAL A 353 0.65 -8.74 12.34
N HIS A 354 0.99 -8.37 11.11
CA HIS A 354 0.02 -8.22 10.02
C HIS A 354 -0.74 -9.51 9.72
N ALA A 355 -0.03 -10.64 9.66
CA ALA A 355 -0.63 -11.93 9.42
C ALA A 355 -1.60 -12.33 10.55
N VAL A 356 -1.25 -12.07 11.81
CA VAL A 356 -2.14 -12.31 12.96
C VAL A 356 -3.39 -11.41 12.90
N GLU A 357 -3.25 -10.13 12.57
CA GLU A 357 -4.40 -9.20 12.40
C GLU A 357 -5.36 -9.66 11.30
N GLN A 358 -4.83 -10.29 10.25
CA GLN A 358 -5.60 -10.82 9.11
C GLN A 358 -6.05 -12.29 9.30
N GLY A 359 -5.77 -12.92 10.44
CA GLY A 359 -6.11 -14.33 10.71
C GLY A 359 -5.38 -15.34 9.82
N LYS A 360 -4.18 -14.99 9.33
CA LYS A 360 -3.42 -15.74 8.31
C LYS A 360 -2.14 -16.36 8.86
N GLU A 361 -1.80 -17.52 8.31
CA GLU A 361 -0.52 -18.19 8.52
C GLU A 361 0.52 -17.72 7.49
N LEU A 362 1.79 -17.63 7.92
CA LEU A 362 2.93 -17.24 7.09
C LEU A 362 3.74 -18.43 6.57
N ALA A 363 4.02 -19.45 7.39
CA ALA A 363 4.91 -20.56 7.01
C ALA A 363 4.46 -21.31 5.74
N ALA A 364 3.14 -21.42 5.53
CA ALA A 364 2.54 -22.02 4.34
C ALA A 364 2.56 -21.13 3.08
N ARG A 365 3.19 -19.95 3.10
CA ARG A 365 3.25 -19.00 1.98
C ARG A 365 4.60 -19.04 1.28
N THR A 366 4.58 -18.73 -0.02
CA THR A 366 5.81 -18.40 -0.77
C THR A 366 6.11 -16.90 -0.63
N LEU A 367 7.35 -16.53 -0.34
CA LEU A 367 7.81 -15.14 -0.35
C LEU A 367 8.06 -14.70 -1.79
N ILE A 368 7.53 -13.55 -2.21
CA ILE A 368 7.90 -12.91 -3.49
C ILE A 368 8.61 -11.60 -3.12
N ALA A 369 9.92 -11.55 -3.35
CA ALA A 369 10.78 -10.44 -2.90
C ALA A 369 11.29 -9.61 -4.08
N PHE A 370 11.04 -8.30 -4.05
CA PHE A 370 11.40 -7.35 -5.11
C PHE A 370 11.66 -5.95 -4.53
N GLY A 371 11.99 -4.98 -5.38
CA GLY A 371 12.67 -3.76 -5.00
C GLY A 371 14.18 -3.97 -4.96
N GLY A 372 14.95 -2.87 -4.93
CA GLY A 372 16.41 -2.92 -5.04
C GLY A 372 17.11 -3.65 -3.89
N ALA A 373 16.52 -3.65 -2.68
CA ALA A 373 17.14 -4.22 -1.49
C ALA A 373 16.52 -5.55 -1.03
N ALA A 374 15.27 -5.88 -1.36
CA ALA A 374 14.64 -7.09 -0.82
C ALA A 374 15.39 -8.40 -1.16
N PRO A 375 15.95 -8.60 -2.37
CA PRO A 375 16.72 -9.80 -2.69
C PRO A 375 18.01 -9.99 -1.86
N LEU A 376 18.53 -8.93 -1.23
CA LEU A 376 19.66 -9.01 -0.28
C LEU A 376 19.24 -9.68 1.04
N HIS A 377 17.99 -9.44 1.47
CA HIS A 377 17.43 -9.91 2.76
C HIS A 377 16.49 -11.12 2.62
N ALA A 378 16.11 -11.51 1.40
CA ALA A 378 14.99 -12.42 1.15
C ALA A 378 15.15 -13.81 1.77
N CYS A 379 16.33 -14.43 1.70
CA CYS A 379 16.58 -15.72 2.38
C CYS A 379 16.42 -15.60 3.90
N ARG A 380 16.99 -14.55 4.50
CA ARG A 380 16.98 -14.36 5.95
C ARG A 380 15.59 -14.01 6.49
N MET A 381 14.82 -13.24 5.72
CA MET A 381 13.38 -13.05 5.94
C MET A 381 12.62 -14.38 5.87
N ALA A 382 12.87 -15.23 4.87
CA ALA A 382 12.23 -16.53 4.76
C ALA A 382 12.61 -17.49 5.91
N GLU A 383 13.84 -17.44 6.40
CA GLU A 383 14.28 -18.13 7.63
C GLU A 383 13.51 -17.66 8.88
N LYS A 384 13.50 -16.35 9.15
CA LYS A 384 12.80 -15.76 10.31
C LYS A 384 11.27 -15.92 10.27
N LEU A 385 10.69 -16.17 9.10
CA LEU A 385 9.26 -16.43 8.90
C LEU A 385 8.91 -17.91 8.66
N ASN A 386 9.90 -18.82 8.72
CA ASN A 386 9.74 -20.25 8.46
C ASN A 386 9.03 -20.57 7.13
N MET A 387 9.45 -19.89 6.06
CA MET A 387 8.99 -20.10 4.68
C MET A 387 10.00 -20.93 3.90
N ASP A 388 9.54 -21.92 3.13
CA ASP A 388 10.44 -22.84 2.40
C ASP A 388 10.70 -22.46 0.94
N ARG A 389 9.98 -21.46 0.41
CA ARG A 389 10.07 -21.03 -0.99
C ARG A 389 10.12 -19.51 -1.09
N VAL A 390 11.06 -19.01 -1.89
CA VAL A 390 11.18 -17.59 -2.25
C VAL A 390 11.23 -17.48 -3.77
N ILE A 391 10.57 -16.48 -4.33
CA ILE A 391 10.67 -16.08 -5.74
C ILE A 391 11.28 -14.68 -5.81
N ILE A 392 12.38 -14.54 -6.55
CA ILE A 392 12.89 -13.25 -7.00
C ILE A 392 12.52 -13.10 -8.49
N PRO A 393 11.63 -12.17 -8.86
CA PRO A 393 11.19 -12.03 -10.24
C PRO A 393 12.30 -11.50 -11.17
N GLN A 394 12.06 -11.57 -12.48
CA GLN A 394 12.85 -10.79 -13.42
C GLN A 394 12.59 -9.29 -13.21
N GLY A 395 13.66 -8.47 -13.24
CA GLY A 395 13.55 -7.03 -13.02
C GLY A 395 13.10 -6.68 -11.60
N ALA A 396 13.53 -7.46 -10.60
CA ALA A 396 13.14 -7.28 -9.20
C ALA A 396 13.36 -5.84 -8.73
N GLY A 397 14.48 -5.20 -9.10
CA GLY A 397 14.78 -3.81 -8.76
C GLY A 397 13.78 -2.76 -9.26
N VAL A 398 12.93 -3.10 -10.24
CA VAL A 398 11.88 -2.22 -10.81
C VAL A 398 10.48 -2.82 -10.74
N GLY A 399 10.26 -3.79 -9.84
CA GLY A 399 9.03 -4.60 -9.78
C GLY A 399 7.73 -3.80 -9.82
N SER A 400 7.61 -2.72 -9.05
CA SER A 400 6.40 -1.89 -9.04
C SER A 400 6.07 -1.24 -10.39
N ALA A 401 7.08 -0.90 -11.20
CA ALA A 401 6.88 -0.38 -12.56
C ALA A 401 6.44 -1.48 -13.54
N ILE A 402 6.90 -2.72 -13.36
CA ILE A 402 6.39 -3.89 -14.11
C ILE A 402 4.93 -4.14 -13.74
N GLY A 403 4.59 -4.07 -12.46
CA GLY A 403 3.21 -4.22 -11.97
C GLY A 403 2.24 -3.16 -12.51
N PHE A 404 2.71 -1.94 -12.81
CA PHE A 404 1.89 -0.93 -13.49
C PHE A 404 1.46 -1.35 -14.90
N LEU A 405 2.25 -2.18 -15.59
CA LEU A 405 1.92 -2.70 -16.94
C LEU A 405 0.88 -3.82 -16.90
N ALA A 406 0.78 -4.53 -15.76
CA ALA A 406 -0.19 -5.61 -15.53
C ALA A 406 -1.51 -5.14 -14.88
N ALA A 407 -1.59 -3.87 -14.46
CA ALA A 407 -2.73 -3.34 -13.74
C ALA A 407 -3.91 -3.00 -14.69
N PRO A 408 -5.16 -3.35 -14.34
CA PRO A 408 -6.33 -2.97 -15.11
C PRO A 408 -6.59 -1.47 -15.02
N VAL A 409 -7.15 -0.89 -16.08
CA VAL A 409 -7.90 0.36 -15.92
C VAL A 409 -9.16 0.00 -15.15
N SER A 410 -9.34 0.60 -13.97
CA SER A 410 -10.48 0.30 -13.11
C SER A 410 -10.91 1.49 -12.28
N TYR A 411 -12.20 1.50 -11.91
CA TYR A 411 -12.74 2.51 -11.02
C TYR A 411 -13.78 1.89 -10.09
N GLU A 412 -13.62 2.17 -8.79
CA GLU A 412 -14.60 1.80 -7.76
C GLU A 412 -15.46 3.02 -7.38
N VAL A 413 -16.78 2.82 -7.46
CA VAL A 413 -17.82 3.71 -6.99
C VAL A 413 -18.44 3.10 -5.74
N VAL A 414 -18.65 3.92 -4.72
CA VAL A 414 -19.18 3.49 -3.43
C VAL A 414 -20.33 4.39 -3.01
N ARG A 415 -21.31 3.84 -2.30
CA ARG A 415 -22.45 4.57 -1.70
C ARG A 415 -22.83 3.96 -0.36
N SER A 416 -22.94 4.79 0.69
CA SER A 416 -23.64 4.36 1.91
C SER A 416 -25.15 4.47 1.75
N ARG A 417 -25.82 3.32 1.85
CA ARG A 417 -27.28 3.22 1.92
C ARG A 417 -27.66 2.20 2.97
N TYR A 418 -27.99 2.70 4.17
CA TYR A 418 -28.41 1.89 5.30
C TYR A 418 -29.59 1.00 4.90
N THR A 419 -29.40 -0.31 4.97
CA THR A 419 -30.39 -1.32 4.61
C THR A 419 -30.36 -2.40 5.67
N LYS A 420 -31.44 -2.61 6.42
CA LYS A 420 -31.60 -3.87 7.16
C LYS A 420 -31.94 -4.95 6.15
N LEU A 421 -31.36 -6.14 6.30
CA LEU A 421 -31.59 -7.21 5.33
C LEU A 421 -33.02 -7.75 5.34
N GLU A 422 -33.77 -7.51 6.43
CA GLU A 422 -35.22 -7.76 6.51
C GLU A 422 -36.07 -6.70 5.78
N GLU A 423 -35.51 -5.51 5.55
CA GLU A 423 -36.11 -4.36 4.86
C GLU A 423 -35.49 -4.20 3.45
N PHE A 424 -35.13 -5.32 2.80
CA PHE A 424 -34.41 -5.35 1.53
C PHE A 424 -35.29 -4.86 0.37
N GLU A 425 -34.88 -3.78 -0.30
CA GLU A 425 -35.60 -3.18 -1.45
C GLU A 425 -34.86 -3.45 -2.79
N PRO A 426 -35.07 -4.61 -3.45
CA PRO A 426 -34.28 -5.00 -4.62
C PRO A 426 -34.36 -4.00 -5.77
N ALA A 427 -35.54 -3.45 -6.05
CA ALA A 427 -35.73 -2.47 -7.13
C ALA A 427 -34.99 -1.15 -6.86
N ALA A 428 -34.91 -0.73 -5.60
CA ALA A 428 -34.26 0.52 -5.23
C ALA A 428 -32.73 0.38 -5.17
N LEU A 429 -32.22 -0.80 -4.79
CA LEU A 429 -30.80 -1.15 -4.86
C LEU A 429 -30.33 -1.35 -6.31
N SER A 430 -31.16 -1.94 -7.17
CA SER A 430 -30.82 -2.12 -8.60
C SER A 430 -30.67 -0.77 -9.32
N ARG A 431 -31.53 0.22 -9.03
CA ARG A 431 -31.37 1.60 -9.53
C ARG A 431 -30.06 2.24 -9.07
N MET A 432 -29.73 2.11 -7.78
CA MET A 432 -28.48 2.62 -7.23
C MET A 432 -27.25 1.97 -7.90
N PHE A 433 -27.28 0.66 -8.12
CA PHE A 433 -26.20 -0.02 -8.87
C PHE A 433 -26.13 0.40 -10.35
N ALA A 434 -27.26 0.70 -11.01
CA ALA A 434 -27.26 1.22 -12.37
C ALA A 434 -26.65 2.64 -12.44
N GLU A 435 -26.94 3.50 -11.46
CA GLU A 435 -26.31 4.84 -11.34
C GLU A 435 -24.80 4.71 -11.09
N MET A 436 -24.38 3.82 -10.19
CA MET A 436 -22.97 3.53 -9.91
C MET A 436 -22.23 2.91 -11.11
N HIS A 437 -22.91 2.05 -11.88
CA HIS A 437 -22.37 1.47 -13.11
C HIS A 437 -22.04 2.56 -14.12
N ILE A 438 -22.95 3.52 -14.37
CA ILE A 438 -22.72 4.61 -15.33
C ILE A 438 -21.49 5.44 -14.92
N GLU A 439 -21.38 5.82 -13.64
CA GLU A 439 -20.22 6.57 -13.13
C GLU A 439 -18.89 5.81 -13.31
N ALA A 440 -18.86 4.51 -12.97
CA ALA A 440 -17.67 3.69 -13.15
C ALA A 440 -17.34 3.47 -14.64
N PHE A 441 -18.36 3.24 -15.46
CA PHE A 441 -18.24 2.95 -16.88
C PHE A 441 -17.71 4.14 -17.66
N ASP A 442 -18.21 5.35 -17.40
CA ASP A 442 -17.75 6.57 -18.08
C ASP A 442 -16.25 6.81 -17.83
N ILE A 443 -15.76 6.53 -16.62
CA ILE A 443 -14.33 6.68 -16.27
C ILE A 443 -13.48 5.57 -16.89
N VAL A 444 -13.91 4.30 -16.79
CA VAL A 444 -13.11 3.16 -17.30
C VAL A 444 -13.12 3.12 -18.83
N SER A 445 -14.25 3.38 -19.48
CA SER A 445 -14.35 3.40 -20.95
C SER A 445 -13.57 4.58 -21.58
N ALA A 446 -13.42 5.70 -20.88
CA ALA A 446 -12.54 6.78 -21.30
C ALA A 446 -11.05 6.41 -21.20
N GLY A 447 -10.68 5.56 -20.23
CA GLY A 447 -9.32 5.04 -20.09
C GLY A 447 -9.01 3.83 -20.98
N ALA A 448 -10.00 3.00 -21.31
CA ALA A 448 -9.84 1.82 -22.16
C ALA A 448 -10.96 1.71 -23.21
N PRO A 449 -10.96 2.58 -24.25
CA PRO A 449 -12.04 2.62 -25.23
C PRO A 449 -12.19 1.30 -26.01
N GLY A 450 -13.36 0.67 -25.88
CA GLY A 450 -13.68 -0.57 -26.58
C GLY A 450 -13.05 -1.84 -25.99
N ALA A 451 -12.42 -1.77 -24.82
CA ALA A 451 -11.98 -2.96 -24.09
C ALA A 451 -13.16 -3.76 -23.55
N GLU A 452 -12.96 -5.07 -23.34
CA GLU A 452 -13.90 -5.90 -22.58
C GLU A 452 -13.78 -5.53 -21.09
N LEU A 453 -14.93 -5.41 -20.42
CA LEU A 453 -15.02 -4.95 -19.03
C LEU A 453 -15.69 -6.01 -18.16
N ASP A 454 -15.12 -6.23 -16.98
CA ASP A 454 -15.73 -6.97 -15.88
C ASP A 454 -16.33 -6.00 -14.86
N GLU A 455 -17.40 -6.41 -14.19
CA GLU A 455 -18.07 -5.65 -13.14
C GLU A 455 -18.22 -6.52 -11.89
N ARG A 456 -17.74 -6.02 -10.75
CA ARG A 456 -17.93 -6.64 -9.44
C ARG A 456 -18.77 -5.74 -8.56
N ARG A 457 -19.73 -6.32 -7.82
CA ARG A 457 -20.53 -5.64 -6.81
C ARG A 457 -20.33 -6.28 -5.45
N ILE A 458 -20.22 -5.48 -4.40
CA ILE A 458 -20.07 -5.95 -3.03
C ILE A 458 -20.94 -5.16 -2.05
N ALA A 459 -21.34 -5.83 -0.97
CA ALA A 459 -22.05 -5.27 0.17
C ALA A 459 -21.17 -5.37 1.43
N TYR A 460 -21.12 -4.30 2.21
CA TYR A 460 -20.46 -4.25 3.51
C TYR A 460 -21.48 -4.52 4.61
N MET A 461 -21.53 -5.77 5.05
CA MET A 461 -22.58 -6.34 5.89
C MET A 461 -22.08 -6.62 7.32
N ARG A 462 -22.94 -6.48 8.33
CA ARG A 462 -22.60 -6.82 9.74
C ARG A 462 -23.84 -7.17 10.55
N TYR A 463 -23.68 -7.79 11.71
CA TYR A 463 -24.78 -7.87 12.67
C TYR A 463 -25.03 -6.49 13.29
N ILE A 464 -26.30 -6.14 13.54
CA ILE A 464 -26.67 -4.84 14.12
C ILE A 464 -25.94 -4.64 15.46
N GLY A 465 -25.31 -3.47 15.62
CA GLY A 465 -24.55 -3.11 16.82
C GLY A 465 -23.07 -3.54 16.81
N GLN A 466 -22.60 -4.26 15.79
CA GLN A 466 -21.16 -4.47 15.58
C GLN A 466 -20.48 -3.23 14.95
N GLY A 467 -19.18 -3.08 15.19
CA GLY A 467 -18.38 -1.96 14.65
C GLY A 467 -17.66 -2.24 13.32
N HIS A 468 -17.60 -3.51 12.90
CA HIS A 468 -16.84 -3.97 11.73
C HIS A 468 -17.77 -4.62 10.71
N GLU A 469 -17.48 -4.40 9.43
CA GLU A 469 -18.19 -4.94 8.28
C GLU A 469 -17.42 -6.10 7.63
N ILE A 470 -18.17 -7.07 7.10
CA ILE A 470 -17.70 -8.17 6.25
C ILE A 470 -18.10 -7.88 4.81
N VAL A 471 -17.19 -8.17 3.87
CA VAL A 471 -17.43 -8.04 2.43
C VAL A 471 -18.19 -9.25 1.92
N VAL A 472 -19.29 -9.03 1.20
CA VAL A 472 -20.11 -10.07 0.58
C VAL A 472 -20.37 -9.71 -0.88
N ASP A 473 -20.08 -10.62 -1.80
CA ASP A 473 -20.33 -10.41 -3.24
C ASP A 473 -21.84 -10.35 -3.54
N VAL A 474 -22.21 -9.43 -4.43
CA VAL A 474 -23.59 -9.14 -4.84
C VAL A 474 -23.77 -9.52 -6.31
N PRO A 475 -24.89 -10.17 -6.72
CA PRO A 475 -25.10 -10.54 -8.11
C PRO A 475 -25.09 -9.37 -9.10
N VAL A 476 -24.36 -9.52 -10.20
CA VAL A 476 -24.21 -8.54 -11.29
C VAL A 476 -25.40 -8.62 -12.25
N ARG A 477 -26.56 -8.18 -11.76
CA ARG A 477 -27.85 -8.10 -12.49
C ARG A 477 -28.86 -7.29 -11.68
N ASP A 478 -30.07 -7.10 -12.20
CA ASP A 478 -31.18 -6.66 -11.36
C ASP A 478 -31.41 -7.64 -10.20
N LEU A 479 -31.52 -7.07 -9.00
CA LEU A 479 -31.77 -7.79 -7.77
C LEU A 479 -33.25 -8.16 -7.65
N LYS A 480 -33.52 -9.22 -6.90
CA LYS A 480 -34.84 -9.83 -6.66
C LYS A 480 -34.99 -10.13 -5.18
N GLU A 481 -36.22 -10.24 -4.68
CA GLU A 481 -36.50 -10.55 -3.26
C GLU A 481 -35.70 -11.74 -2.71
N ALA A 482 -35.52 -12.79 -3.52
CA ALA A 482 -34.75 -13.97 -3.15
C ALA A 482 -33.25 -13.71 -2.87
N ASP A 483 -32.69 -12.61 -3.37
CA ASP A 483 -31.28 -12.28 -3.19
C ASP A 483 -30.97 -11.86 -1.75
N GLY A 484 -31.93 -11.32 -1.00
CA GLY A 484 -31.74 -10.99 0.42
C GLY A 484 -31.38 -12.23 1.26
N ALA A 485 -31.99 -13.38 0.96
CA ALA A 485 -31.65 -14.66 1.58
C ALA A 485 -30.29 -15.19 1.12
N GLY A 486 -29.93 -14.98 -0.15
CA GLY A 486 -28.60 -15.33 -0.69
C GLY A 486 -27.47 -14.53 -0.01
N LEU A 487 -27.66 -13.22 0.12
CA LEU A 487 -26.73 -12.33 0.83
C LEU A 487 -26.60 -12.70 2.32
N LYS A 488 -27.70 -13.10 2.98
CA LYS A 488 -27.65 -13.60 4.37
C LYS A 488 -26.79 -14.85 4.48
N ALA A 489 -26.97 -15.83 3.60
CA ALA A 489 -26.22 -17.08 3.62
C ALA A 489 -24.72 -16.86 3.31
N ALA A 490 -24.41 -15.98 2.35
CA ALA A 490 -23.03 -15.61 2.04
C ALA A 490 -22.35 -14.83 3.18
N PHE A 491 -23.07 -13.91 3.83
CA PHE A 491 -22.61 -13.23 5.04
C PHE A 491 -22.35 -14.21 6.20
N ASP A 492 -23.29 -15.10 6.50
CA ASP A 492 -23.15 -16.07 7.58
C ASP A 492 -21.93 -16.98 7.36
N LYS A 493 -21.71 -17.44 6.12
CA LYS A 493 -20.52 -18.22 5.77
C LYS A 493 -19.24 -17.40 5.99
N ALA A 494 -19.14 -16.20 5.43
CA ALA A 494 -17.95 -15.36 5.58
C ALA A 494 -17.68 -14.97 7.05
N TYR A 495 -18.74 -14.82 7.86
CA TYR A 495 -18.65 -14.61 9.30
C TYR A 495 -18.15 -15.86 10.03
N GLU A 496 -18.60 -17.05 9.65
CA GLU A 496 -18.11 -18.33 10.19
C GLU A 496 -16.65 -18.60 9.80
N ASP A 497 -16.27 -18.32 8.55
CA ASP A 497 -14.88 -18.45 8.05
C ASP A 497 -13.91 -17.52 8.83
N LEU A 498 -14.36 -16.33 9.26
CA LEU A 498 -13.55 -15.36 10.02
C LEU A 498 -13.55 -15.59 11.54
N PHE A 499 -14.67 -16.01 12.13
CA PHE A 499 -14.87 -16.05 13.59
C PHE A 499 -15.17 -17.45 14.17
N GLY A 500 -15.21 -18.49 13.33
CA GLY A 500 -15.48 -19.88 13.71
C GLY A 500 -16.91 -20.16 14.19
N ARG A 501 -17.84 -19.21 14.02
CA ARG A 501 -19.26 -19.31 14.41
C ARG A 501 -20.07 -18.15 13.85
N VAL A 502 -21.36 -18.35 13.60
CA VAL A 502 -22.37 -17.29 13.44
C VAL A 502 -22.92 -16.80 14.80
N ILE A 503 -23.64 -15.67 14.81
CA ILE A 503 -24.41 -15.23 16.00
C ILE A 503 -25.91 -15.50 15.78
N PRO A 504 -26.52 -16.47 16.48
CA PRO A 504 -27.93 -16.79 16.33
C PRO A 504 -28.85 -15.60 16.63
N SER A 505 -29.95 -15.49 15.87
CA SER A 505 -31.02 -14.50 16.06
C SER A 505 -30.62 -13.01 15.96
N MET A 506 -29.37 -12.69 15.59
CA MET A 506 -28.97 -11.32 15.31
C MET A 506 -29.40 -10.89 13.90
N GLN A 507 -30.01 -9.71 13.82
CA GLN A 507 -30.35 -9.07 12.55
C GLN A 507 -29.07 -8.60 11.83
N VAL A 508 -29.12 -8.56 10.50
CA VAL A 508 -28.01 -8.13 9.65
C VAL A 508 -28.37 -6.80 8.99
N GLU A 509 -27.42 -5.86 9.02
CA GLU A 509 -27.50 -4.56 8.35
C GLU A 509 -26.37 -4.41 7.33
N ILE A 510 -26.65 -3.64 6.29
CA ILE A 510 -25.72 -3.27 5.23
C ILE A 510 -25.58 -1.75 5.28
N LEU A 511 -24.35 -1.27 5.48
CA LEU A 511 -24.09 0.17 5.57
C LEU A 511 -23.70 0.78 4.23
N THR A 512 -22.89 0.04 3.48
CA THR A 512 -22.21 0.52 2.27
C THR A 512 -22.28 -0.53 1.18
N TRP A 513 -22.41 -0.05 -0.05
CA TRP A 513 -22.41 -0.83 -1.28
C TRP A 513 -21.31 -0.29 -2.18
N ALA A 514 -20.57 -1.16 -2.84
CA ALA A 514 -19.55 -0.77 -3.81
C ALA A 514 -19.73 -1.54 -5.12
N LEU A 515 -19.35 -0.87 -6.21
CA LEU A 515 -19.31 -1.41 -7.56
C LEU A 515 -17.97 -0.99 -8.16
N SER A 516 -17.22 -1.96 -8.67
CA SER A 516 -15.98 -1.72 -9.43
C SER A 516 -16.15 -2.24 -10.85
N ILE A 517 -15.79 -1.41 -11.83
CA ILE A 517 -15.59 -1.84 -13.22
C ILE A 517 -14.09 -1.87 -13.49
N SER A 518 -13.63 -2.89 -14.20
CA SER A 518 -12.25 -3.06 -14.60
C SER A 518 -12.14 -3.65 -16.00
N THR A 519 -11.09 -3.29 -16.76
CA THR A 519 -10.74 -4.01 -17.98
C THR A 519 -10.43 -5.47 -17.68
N VAL A 520 -10.99 -6.39 -18.46
CA VAL A 520 -10.66 -7.82 -18.39
C VAL A 520 -9.18 -8.00 -18.72
N GLN A 521 -8.44 -8.60 -17.80
CA GLN A 521 -7.05 -9.00 -18.04
C GLN A 521 -7.03 -10.33 -18.83
N PRO A 522 -6.07 -10.53 -19.75
CA PRO A 522 -5.87 -11.81 -20.39
C PRO A 522 -5.56 -12.87 -19.31
N PRO A 523 -5.96 -14.14 -19.49
CA PRO A 523 -5.56 -15.22 -18.58
C PRO A 523 -4.03 -15.30 -18.51
N THR A 524 -3.48 -15.31 -17.30
CA THR A 524 -2.06 -15.63 -17.09
C THR A 524 -1.88 -17.13 -17.33
N ASP A 525 -1.12 -17.49 -18.37
CA ASP A 525 -0.74 -18.88 -18.60
C ASP A 525 0.16 -19.38 -17.45
N LEU A 526 -0.11 -20.61 -16.99
CA LEU A 526 0.76 -21.28 -16.03
C LEU A 526 2.13 -21.53 -16.68
N ARG A 527 3.21 -21.15 -15.98
CA ARG A 527 4.58 -21.43 -16.44
C ARG A 527 4.76 -22.92 -16.71
N GLU A 528 5.54 -23.25 -17.73
CA GLU A 528 5.99 -24.62 -17.91
C GLU A 528 6.97 -25.03 -16.80
N GLU A 529 6.95 -26.31 -16.43
CA GLU A 529 8.00 -26.90 -15.59
C GLU A 529 9.22 -27.22 -16.46
N VAL A 530 10.32 -26.51 -16.20
CA VAL A 530 11.61 -26.80 -16.81
C VAL A 530 12.36 -27.80 -15.94
N ALA A 531 12.91 -28.84 -16.57
CA ALA A 531 13.70 -29.86 -15.89
C ALA A 531 14.98 -29.25 -15.29
N ARG A 532 15.46 -29.81 -14.17
CA ARG A 532 16.73 -29.39 -13.56
C ARG A 532 17.88 -29.57 -14.56
N GLY A 533 18.46 -28.45 -14.96
CA GLY A 533 19.55 -28.33 -15.92
C GLY A 533 20.93 -28.37 -15.25
N PRO A 534 21.98 -27.88 -15.94
CA PRO A 534 23.34 -27.88 -15.43
C PRO A 534 23.51 -26.96 -14.20
N ILE A 535 24.62 -27.14 -13.50
CA ILE A 535 25.09 -26.17 -12.52
C ILE A 535 25.51 -24.90 -13.29
N ALA A 536 25.07 -23.74 -12.81
CA ALA A 536 25.41 -22.46 -13.43
C ALA A 536 26.93 -22.21 -13.47
N PRO A 537 27.45 -21.53 -14.51
CA PRO A 537 28.83 -21.07 -14.53
C PRO A 537 29.00 -19.86 -13.58
N THR A 538 30.06 -19.86 -12.78
CA THR A 538 30.42 -18.71 -11.92
C THR A 538 31.37 -17.76 -12.66
N VAL A 539 31.20 -16.46 -12.43
CA VAL A 539 32.04 -15.39 -13.02
C VAL A 539 33.19 -14.95 -12.12
N GLY A 540 33.20 -15.38 -10.85
CA GLY A 540 34.17 -14.93 -9.85
C GLY A 540 33.79 -15.33 -8.43
N LYS A 541 34.47 -14.74 -7.45
CA LYS A 541 34.14 -14.91 -6.03
C LYS A 541 34.17 -13.58 -5.31
N GLN A 542 33.36 -13.47 -4.27
CA GLN A 542 33.30 -12.32 -3.38
C GLN A 542 33.31 -12.84 -1.94
N GLU A 543 33.97 -12.13 -1.03
CA GLU A 543 33.87 -12.41 0.40
C GLU A 543 32.48 -11.97 0.88
N LEU A 544 31.70 -12.93 1.39
CA LEU A 544 30.35 -12.73 1.91
C LEU A 544 30.34 -13.15 3.38
N PHE A 545 29.81 -12.32 4.27
CA PHE A 545 29.68 -12.68 5.67
C PHE A 545 28.57 -13.73 5.87
N ASP A 546 28.96 -14.91 6.34
CA ASP A 546 28.05 -16.00 6.69
C ASP A 546 27.61 -15.85 8.15
N ALA A 547 26.29 -15.69 8.35
CA ALA A 547 25.69 -15.46 9.67
C ALA A 547 25.85 -16.66 10.62
N ASP A 548 25.75 -17.89 10.12
CA ASP A 548 25.80 -19.12 10.93
C ASP A 548 27.24 -19.44 11.35
N ARG A 549 28.21 -19.11 10.49
CA ARG A 549 29.65 -19.25 10.78
C ARG A 549 30.20 -18.05 11.56
N THR A 550 29.53 -16.90 11.46
CA THR A 550 30.00 -15.61 11.99
C THR A 550 31.39 -15.23 11.43
N ASP A 551 31.61 -15.53 10.15
CA ASP A 551 32.90 -15.34 9.44
C ASP A 551 32.65 -15.12 7.94
N PHE A 552 33.65 -14.61 7.21
CA PHE A 552 33.57 -14.45 5.77
C PHE A 552 33.80 -15.77 5.02
N VAL A 553 33.05 -15.96 3.94
CA VAL A 553 33.21 -17.06 3.00
C VAL A 553 33.35 -16.55 1.57
N ALA A 554 34.29 -17.13 0.82
CA ALA A 554 34.52 -16.82 -0.59
C ALA A 554 33.41 -17.42 -1.49
N ALA A 555 32.25 -16.74 -1.50
CA ALA A 555 31.04 -17.15 -2.20
C ALA A 555 31.19 -17.01 -3.73
N PRO A 556 30.77 -18.01 -4.53
CA PRO A 556 30.68 -17.87 -5.98
C PRO A 556 29.68 -16.78 -6.39
N VAL A 557 30.09 -15.99 -7.37
CA VAL A 557 29.27 -14.93 -7.99
C VAL A 557 28.75 -15.42 -9.33
N TYR A 558 27.50 -15.09 -9.64
CA TYR A 558 26.79 -15.42 -10.86
C TYR A 558 26.19 -14.14 -11.47
N GLN A 559 26.31 -13.96 -12.78
CA GLN A 559 25.61 -12.88 -13.48
C GLN A 559 24.22 -13.36 -13.88
N ARG A 560 23.18 -12.59 -13.52
CA ARG A 560 21.78 -12.96 -13.75
C ARG A 560 21.45 -13.26 -15.21
N ASN A 561 22.07 -12.54 -16.14
CA ASN A 561 21.87 -12.67 -17.58
C ASN A 561 22.49 -13.95 -18.17
N ASP A 562 23.38 -14.62 -17.44
CA ASP A 562 24.04 -15.86 -17.86
C ASP A 562 23.31 -17.12 -17.33
N LEU A 563 22.15 -16.95 -16.67
CA LEU A 563 21.39 -18.02 -16.02
C LEU A 563 20.13 -18.40 -16.80
N ASP A 564 20.23 -19.42 -17.64
CA ASP A 564 19.09 -19.97 -18.39
C ASP A 564 18.09 -20.74 -17.50
N PRO A 565 16.80 -20.83 -17.91
CA PRO A 565 15.81 -21.72 -17.29
C PRO A 565 16.33 -23.14 -17.05
N GLY A 566 16.06 -23.66 -15.85
CA GLY A 566 16.50 -24.97 -15.37
C GLY A 566 17.87 -24.97 -14.69
N MET A 567 18.73 -23.95 -14.90
CA MET A 567 20.03 -23.90 -14.21
C MET A 567 19.86 -23.86 -12.68
N THR A 568 20.77 -24.51 -11.95
CA THR A 568 20.77 -24.52 -10.47
C THR A 568 22.11 -24.16 -9.86
N LEU A 569 22.07 -23.63 -8.64
CA LEU A 569 23.24 -23.36 -7.80
C LEU A 569 22.83 -23.47 -6.32
N ASP A 570 23.77 -23.88 -5.47
CA ASP A 570 23.56 -23.99 -4.03
C ASP A 570 24.19 -22.79 -3.31
N GLY A 571 23.53 -22.29 -2.26
CA GLY A 571 24.16 -21.32 -1.35
C GLY A 571 25.33 -21.95 -0.58
N PRO A 572 26.33 -21.14 -0.18
CA PRO A 572 26.31 -19.67 -0.16
C PRO A 572 26.69 -19.09 -1.53
N ALA A 573 25.91 -18.16 -2.05
CA ALA A 573 26.13 -17.59 -3.39
C ALA A 573 25.52 -16.20 -3.57
N LEU A 574 26.04 -15.45 -4.55
CA LEU A 574 25.50 -14.16 -4.99
C LEU A 574 25.06 -14.23 -6.45
N ILE A 575 23.82 -13.85 -6.75
CA ILE A 575 23.33 -13.66 -8.12
C ILE A 575 23.16 -12.16 -8.35
N MET A 576 24.02 -11.57 -9.16
CA MET A 576 24.07 -10.14 -9.42
C MET A 576 23.27 -9.76 -10.68
N GLU A 577 22.51 -8.68 -10.59
CA GLU A 577 21.94 -7.96 -11.72
C GLU A 577 22.16 -6.45 -11.57
N ALA A 578 21.92 -5.65 -12.61
CA ALA A 578 22.28 -4.23 -12.62
C ALA A 578 21.59 -3.38 -11.52
N GLN A 579 20.51 -3.88 -10.92
CA GLN A 579 19.62 -3.14 -10.03
C GLN A 579 19.57 -3.72 -8.60
N THR A 580 20.09 -4.93 -8.37
CA THR A 580 20.04 -5.63 -7.08
C THR A 580 20.99 -6.83 -7.08
N THR A 581 21.24 -7.41 -5.91
CA THR A 581 21.93 -8.70 -5.77
C THR A 581 21.06 -9.63 -4.93
N THR A 582 20.84 -10.85 -5.43
CA THR A 582 20.17 -11.90 -4.64
C THR A 582 21.21 -12.65 -3.82
N VAL A 583 21.06 -12.62 -2.50
CA VAL A 583 21.88 -13.40 -1.58
C VAL A 583 21.21 -14.76 -1.36
N VAL A 584 21.93 -15.85 -1.65
CA VAL A 584 21.48 -17.23 -1.41
C VAL A 584 22.27 -17.78 -0.23
N THR A 585 21.62 -18.00 0.91
CA THR A 585 22.26 -18.53 2.14
C THR A 585 22.52 -20.03 2.03
N ASP A 586 23.38 -20.57 2.91
CA ASP A 586 23.67 -22.02 3.02
C ASP A 586 22.42 -22.90 3.10
N HIS A 587 21.32 -22.36 3.62
CA HIS A 587 20.03 -23.04 3.73
C HIS A 587 19.23 -23.16 2.43
N PHE A 588 19.61 -22.50 1.33
CA PHE A 588 18.82 -22.48 0.09
C PHE A 588 19.57 -23.01 -1.14
N THR A 589 18.82 -23.63 -2.04
CA THR A 589 19.22 -23.93 -3.42
C THR A 589 18.41 -23.02 -4.34
N ALA A 590 19.08 -22.36 -5.28
CA ALA A 590 18.44 -21.54 -6.31
C ALA A 590 18.27 -22.33 -7.62
N MET A 591 17.14 -22.11 -8.28
CA MET A 591 16.83 -22.64 -9.62
C MET A 591 16.20 -21.53 -10.46
N ILE A 592 16.58 -21.40 -11.72
CA ILE A 592 15.86 -20.52 -12.65
C ILE A 592 14.63 -21.26 -13.17
N ASN A 593 13.43 -20.70 -12.99
CA ASN A 593 12.19 -21.34 -13.43
C ASN A 593 11.92 -21.11 -14.95
N GLY A 594 10.82 -21.66 -15.48
CA GLY A 594 10.49 -21.58 -16.91
C GLY A 594 10.23 -20.17 -17.46
N VAL A 595 9.79 -19.25 -16.60
CA VAL A 595 9.62 -17.81 -16.91
C VAL A 595 10.84 -17.00 -16.43
N GLY A 596 11.96 -17.69 -16.19
CA GLY A 596 13.25 -17.11 -15.89
C GLY A 596 13.35 -16.37 -14.55
N HIS A 597 12.42 -16.54 -13.61
CA HIS A 597 12.53 -16.03 -12.23
C HIS A 597 13.52 -16.89 -11.43
N ILE A 598 14.14 -16.32 -10.38
CA ILE A 598 14.94 -17.10 -9.42
C ILE A 598 13.98 -17.71 -8.40
N GLU A 599 13.93 -19.03 -8.35
CA GLU A 599 13.21 -19.79 -7.33
C GLU A 599 14.20 -20.35 -6.32
N LEU A 600 14.15 -19.85 -5.08
CA LEU A 600 14.93 -20.35 -3.96
C LEU A 600 14.08 -21.35 -3.19
N ARG A 601 14.61 -22.55 -2.94
CA ARG A 601 13.99 -23.55 -2.07
C ARG A 601 14.88 -23.85 -0.89
N ARG A 602 14.31 -23.92 0.31
CA ARG A 602 15.02 -24.36 1.50
C ARG A 602 15.49 -25.80 1.27
N LYS A 603 16.79 -26.05 1.49
CA LYS A 603 17.36 -27.39 1.54
C LYS A 603 16.68 -28.13 2.68
N GLN A 604 16.07 -29.28 2.39
CA GLN A 604 15.61 -30.17 3.45
C GLN A 604 16.85 -30.62 4.21
N GLY A 605 16.99 -30.17 5.46
CA GLY A 605 18.02 -30.71 6.34
C GLY A 605 17.73 -32.19 6.59
N ASP A 606 18.77 -33.02 6.60
CA ASP A 606 18.70 -34.29 7.31
C ASP A 606 18.32 -33.98 8.76
N SER A 607 17.10 -34.35 9.15
CA SER A 607 16.60 -34.19 10.51
C SER A 607 17.45 -35.01 11.47
N ALA A 608 18.39 -34.35 12.15
CA ALA A 608 19.24 -34.94 13.19
C ALA A 608 18.49 -35.08 14.53
#